data_AF-J9D7D5-F1
#
_entry.id   AF-J9D7D5-F1
#
_cell.length_a   1.000
_cell.length_b   1.000
_cell.length_c   1.000
_cell.angle_alpha   90.00
_cell.angle_beta   90.00
_cell.angle_gamma   90.00
#
_symmetry.space_group_name_H-M   'P 1'
#
loop_
_entity.id
_entity.type
_entity.pdbx_description
1 polymer ?
#
loop_
_entity_poly.entity_id
_entity_poly.type
_entity_poly.pdbx_seq_one_letter_code
_entity_poly.pdbx_strand_id
1 'polypeptide(L)'
;MPSELQTNWTFQYDYQQKGKATQESWKDSLNQIATVGEIESLMYILDNIGEAEEWPFNSNLHFFREDILPMWEDDANVNGGKWVLEFSKEETVDERINDIWKKTVAFCVSEQAPDLLICGCVLSPRKFVDRIAIWTKSKGEEIEQIGRLWKKHVGFDDQIGFKLHENSLKGVRDRNMDIFRV
;
A
#
# COMPACT_ATOMS: atom_id res chain seq x y z
N MET A 1 25.79 -11.62 -10.46
CA MET A 1 25.22 -11.99 -9.16
C MET A 1 23.87 -11.30 -9.07
N PRO A 2 22.82 -11.94 -8.53
CA PRO A 2 21.53 -11.28 -8.32
C PRO A 2 21.74 -10.07 -7.41
N SER A 3 20.95 -9.01 -7.62
CA SER A 3 21.03 -7.82 -6.78
C SER A 3 20.06 -7.99 -5.60
N GLU A 4 20.60 -8.05 -4.39
CA GLU A 4 19.80 -8.27 -3.17
C GLU A 4 19.05 -7.00 -2.74
N LEU A 5 17.84 -7.19 -2.22
CA LEU A 5 17.09 -6.16 -1.51
C LEU A 5 17.62 -6.01 -0.08
N GLN A 6 17.48 -4.82 0.49
CA GLN A 6 17.92 -4.56 1.87
C GLN A 6 17.11 -5.36 2.92
N THR A 7 15.83 -5.62 2.64
CA THR A 7 14.99 -6.52 3.45
C THR A 7 14.13 -7.37 2.53
N ASN A 8 13.63 -8.49 3.05
CA ASN A 8 12.65 -9.31 2.35
C ASN A 8 11.25 -8.68 2.40
N TRP A 9 10.48 -8.93 1.34
CA TRP A 9 9.11 -8.44 1.19
C TRP A 9 8.19 -9.54 0.68
N THR A 10 6.93 -9.50 1.11
CA THR A 10 5.92 -10.50 0.77
C THR A 10 4.77 -9.83 0.03
N PHE A 11 4.42 -10.38 -1.14
CA PHE A 11 3.17 -10.12 -1.83
C PHE A 11 2.07 -11.01 -1.28
N GLN A 12 0.94 -10.41 -0.93
CA GLN A 12 -0.26 -11.11 -0.47
C GLN A 12 -1.49 -10.44 -1.06
N TYR A 13 -2.63 -11.13 -1.11
CA TYR A 13 -3.89 -10.49 -1.47
C TYR A 13 -5.03 -10.97 -0.59
N ASP A 14 -6.02 -10.10 -0.40
CA ASP A 14 -7.32 -10.48 0.14
C ASP A 14 -8.43 -10.12 -0.84
N TYR A 15 -9.54 -10.85 -0.74
CA TYR A 15 -10.74 -10.54 -1.48
C TYR A 15 -11.96 -10.73 -0.58
N GLN A 16 -12.56 -9.60 -0.18
CA GLN A 16 -13.79 -9.63 0.60
C GLN A 16 -15.00 -9.85 -0.31
N GLN A 17 -15.49 -11.09 -0.37
CA GLN A 17 -16.82 -11.35 -0.93
C GLN A 17 -17.90 -10.70 -0.06
N LYS A 18 -18.96 -10.16 -0.68
CA LYS A 18 -20.06 -9.48 0.01
C LYS A 18 -20.66 -10.38 1.11
N GLY A 19 -20.47 -10.00 2.37
CA GLY A 19 -20.96 -10.70 3.56
C GLY A 19 -20.43 -10.06 4.85
N LYS A 20 -20.88 -10.52 6.02
CA LYS A 20 -20.30 -10.11 7.31
C LYS A 20 -18.93 -10.79 7.50
N ALA A 21 -17.89 -10.20 6.94
CA ALA A 21 -16.52 -10.59 7.27
C ALA A 21 -16.27 -10.36 8.77
N THR A 22 -15.90 -11.41 9.50
CA THR A 22 -15.34 -11.32 10.86
C THR A 22 -13.82 -11.18 10.78
N GLN A 23 -13.18 -10.72 11.85
CA GLN A 23 -11.72 -10.56 11.92
C GLN A 23 -10.96 -11.87 11.65
N GLU A 24 -11.42 -12.98 12.25
CA GLU A 24 -10.87 -14.32 11.99
C GLU A 24 -11.02 -14.71 10.52
N SER A 25 -12.18 -14.45 9.91
CA SER A 25 -12.39 -14.73 8.48
C SER A 25 -11.51 -13.89 7.55
N TRP A 26 -10.98 -12.74 8.00
CA TRP A 26 -10.07 -11.94 7.19
C TRP A 26 -8.66 -12.52 7.17
N LYS A 27 -8.12 -12.95 8.32
CA LYS A 27 -6.81 -13.64 8.36
C LYS A 27 -6.82 -14.87 7.46
N ASP A 28 -7.92 -15.62 7.50
CA ASP A 28 -8.14 -16.78 6.64
C ASP A 28 -8.31 -16.42 5.16
N SER A 29 -8.62 -15.15 4.85
CA SER A 29 -8.76 -14.65 3.47
C SER A 29 -7.48 -14.06 2.89
N LEU A 30 -6.42 -13.91 3.69
CA LEU A 30 -5.15 -13.38 3.24
C LEU A 30 -4.33 -14.51 2.59
N ASN A 31 -4.14 -14.40 1.28
CA ASN A 31 -3.44 -15.38 0.47
C ASN A 31 -2.05 -14.86 0.10
N GLN A 32 -1.01 -15.59 0.48
CA GLN A 32 0.36 -15.26 0.10
C GLN A 32 0.62 -15.65 -1.35
N ILE A 33 1.25 -14.73 -2.11
CA ILE A 33 1.65 -14.94 -3.50
C ILE A 33 3.11 -15.39 -3.54
N ALA A 34 4.01 -14.58 -2.96
CA ALA A 34 5.45 -14.84 -2.94
C ALA A 34 6.17 -13.94 -1.92
N THR A 35 7.33 -14.40 -1.48
CA THR A 35 8.31 -13.59 -0.72
C THR A 35 9.55 -13.41 -1.57
N VAL A 36 10.07 -12.19 -1.64
CA VAL A 36 11.22 -11.80 -2.46
C VAL A 36 12.30 -11.12 -1.63
N GLY A 37 13.55 -11.49 -1.87
CA GLY A 37 14.75 -10.84 -1.36
C GLY A 37 15.70 -10.36 -2.47
N GLU A 38 15.34 -10.57 -3.74
CA GLU A 38 16.16 -10.23 -4.91
C GLU A 38 15.39 -9.31 -5.87
N ILE A 39 16.10 -8.33 -6.47
CA ILE A 39 15.51 -7.38 -7.43
C ILE A 39 14.93 -8.11 -8.64
N GLU A 40 15.62 -9.13 -9.15
CA GLU A 40 15.18 -9.89 -10.31
C GLU A 40 13.85 -10.61 -10.06
N SER A 41 13.69 -11.17 -8.86
CA SER A 41 12.45 -11.83 -8.45
C SER A 41 11.32 -10.82 -8.25
N LEU A 42 11.62 -9.65 -7.68
CA LEU A 42 10.65 -8.54 -7.57
C LEU A 42 10.16 -8.09 -8.94
N MET A 43 11.07 -7.83 -9.87
CA MET A 43 10.74 -7.41 -11.24
C MET A 43 9.89 -8.45 -11.96
N TYR A 44 10.28 -9.73 -11.85
CA TYR A 44 9.51 -10.83 -12.43
C TYR A 44 8.07 -10.86 -11.91
N ILE A 45 7.85 -10.69 -10.60
CA ILE A 45 6.49 -10.65 -10.05
C ILE A 45 5.73 -9.43 -10.55
N LEU A 46 6.33 -8.24 -10.54
CA LEU A 46 5.68 -7.01 -10.99
C LEU A 46 5.22 -7.06 -12.45
N ASP A 47 5.87 -7.86 -13.28
CA ASP A 47 5.48 -8.06 -14.68
C ASP A 47 4.43 -9.18 -14.88
N ASN A 48 4.16 -10.00 -13.86
CA ASN A 48 3.28 -11.17 -13.96
C ASN A 48 2.10 -11.20 -12.96
N ILE A 49 2.02 -10.27 -12.01
CA ILE A 49 1.00 -10.25 -10.95
C ILE A 49 -0.38 -9.73 -11.42
N GLY A 50 -0.50 -9.35 -12.69
CA GLY A 50 -1.73 -8.77 -13.27
C GLY A 50 -1.88 -7.28 -12.98
N GLU A 51 -2.47 -6.56 -13.93
CA GLU A 51 -2.78 -5.13 -13.83
C GLU A 51 -3.95 -4.87 -12.86
N ALA A 52 -4.06 -3.65 -12.34
CA ALA A 52 -5.05 -3.23 -11.35
C ALA A 52 -6.50 -3.55 -11.77
N GLU A 53 -6.78 -3.49 -13.06
CA GLU A 53 -8.08 -3.74 -13.69
C GLU A 53 -8.45 -5.23 -13.72
N GLU A 54 -7.47 -6.12 -13.68
CA GLU A 54 -7.67 -7.57 -13.66
C GLU A 54 -8.08 -8.07 -12.28
N TRP A 55 -7.80 -7.28 -11.23
CA TRP A 55 -8.12 -7.62 -9.86
C TRP A 55 -9.60 -7.36 -9.53
N PRO A 56 -10.29 -8.29 -8.83
CA PRO A 56 -11.69 -8.10 -8.44
C PRO A 56 -11.92 -6.83 -7.61
N PHE A 57 -13.02 -6.10 -7.85
CA PHE A 57 -13.37 -4.96 -7.01
C PHE A 57 -13.52 -5.35 -5.53
N ASN A 58 -12.98 -4.51 -4.64
CA ASN A 58 -12.89 -4.75 -3.20
C ASN A 58 -11.89 -5.85 -2.81
N SER A 59 -11.01 -6.26 -3.73
CA SER A 59 -9.76 -6.92 -3.35
C SER A 59 -8.73 -5.89 -2.87
N ASN A 60 -7.68 -6.40 -2.23
CA ASN A 60 -6.48 -5.63 -1.94
C ASN A 60 -5.26 -6.49 -2.29
N LEU A 61 -4.33 -5.91 -3.05
CA LEU A 61 -3.01 -6.47 -3.27
C LEU A 61 -2.04 -5.77 -2.32
N HIS A 62 -1.38 -6.54 -1.46
CA HIS A 62 -0.49 -6.08 -0.41
C HIS A 62 0.94 -6.43 -0.76
N PHE A 63 1.86 -5.50 -0.49
CA PHE A 63 3.30 -5.71 -0.56
C PHE A 63 3.95 -5.15 0.71
N PHE A 64 4.29 -6.02 1.65
CA PHE A 64 4.75 -5.66 2.99
C PHE A 64 6.10 -6.30 3.29
N ARG A 65 6.84 -5.74 4.25
CA ARG A 65 8.03 -6.43 4.76
C ARG A 65 7.65 -7.80 5.28
N GLU A 66 8.53 -8.79 5.11
CA GLU A 66 8.23 -10.21 5.37
C GLU A 66 7.61 -10.45 6.77
N ASP A 67 8.13 -9.77 7.80
CA ASP A 67 7.71 -9.95 9.19
C ASP A 67 6.53 -9.05 9.62
N ILE A 68 5.90 -8.32 8.70
CA ILE A 68 4.79 -7.40 9.01
C ILE A 68 3.54 -7.84 8.26
N LEU A 69 2.49 -8.20 9.00
CA LEU A 69 1.20 -8.52 8.41
C LEU A 69 0.48 -7.23 7.96
N PRO A 70 -0.24 -7.23 6.82
CA PRO A 70 -0.99 -6.08 6.33
C PRO A 70 -2.31 -5.84 7.11
N MET A 71 -2.22 -5.84 8.44
CA MET A 71 -3.33 -5.69 9.37
C MET A 71 -3.01 -4.66 10.43
N TRP A 72 -4.02 -3.94 10.89
CA TRP A 72 -3.83 -2.82 11.81
C TRP A 72 -3.48 -3.28 13.24
N GLU A 73 -3.77 -4.53 13.59
CA GLU A 73 -3.42 -5.14 14.88
C GLU A 73 -1.99 -5.66 14.93
N ASP A 74 -1.28 -5.69 13.80
CA ASP A 74 0.15 -5.98 13.79
C ASP A 74 0.88 -4.91 14.61
N ASP A 75 1.81 -5.34 15.47
CA ASP A 75 2.54 -4.44 16.38
C ASP A 75 3.27 -3.32 15.62
N ALA A 76 3.69 -3.57 14.37
CA ALA A 76 4.31 -2.56 13.54
C ALA A 76 3.31 -1.53 12.98
N ASN A 77 2.02 -1.89 12.83
CA ASN A 77 1.01 -1.02 12.22
C ASN A 77 0.12 -0.30 13.24
N VAL A 78 -0.06 -0.86 14.44
CA VAL A 78 -1.10 -0.41 15.40
C VAL A 78 -1.00 1.07 15.81
N ASN A 79 0.22 1.60 15.90
CA ASN A 79 0.47 3.00 16.27
C ASN A 79 0.68 3.94 15.06
N GLY A 80 0.51 3.41 13.86
CA GLY A 80 0.85 4.05 12.60
C GLY A 80 -0.34 4.64 11.85
N GLY A 81 -0.14 4.78 10.56
CA GLY A 81 -1.16 5.24 9.62
C GLY A 81 -0.76 4.98 8.19
N LYS A 82 -1.49 5.60 7.26
CA LYS A 82 -1.25 5.44 5.84
C LYS A 82 -1.40 6.73 5.06
N TRP A 83 -0.48 6.94 4.12
CA TRP A 83 -0.68 7.86 3.00
C TRP A 83 -1.57 7.20 1.95
N VAL A 84 -2.43 7.98 1.28
CA VAL A 84 -3.35 7.44 0.27
C VAL A 84 -3.35 8.32 -0.99
N LEU A 85 -3.07 7.70 -2.14
CA LEU A 85 -3.39 8.22 -3.47
C LEU A 85 -4.77 7.70 -3.87
N GLU A 86 -5.59 8.57 -4.45
CA GLU A 86 -6.92 8.22 -4.96
C GLU A 86 -6.99 8.53 -6.45
N PHE A 87 -7.55 7.59 -7.22
CA PHE A 87 -7.63 7.65 -8.67
C PHE A 87 -9.09 7.50 -9.09
N SER A 88 -9.70 8.58 -9.59
CA SER A 88 -11.07 8.54 -10.09
C SER A 88 -11.11 7.77 -11.41
N LYS A 89 -11.93 6.72 -11.50
CA LYS A 89 -12.10 5.93 -12.74
C LYS A 89 -12.66 6.77 -13.90
N GLU A 90 -13.27 7.92 -13.63
CA GLU A 90 -13.74 8.86 -14.65
C GLU A 90 -12.61 9.71 -15.26
N GLU A 91 -11.46 9.80 -14.58
CA GLU A 91 -10.34 10.70 -14.93
C GLU A 91 -9.03 9.96 -15.22
N THR A 92 -8.90 8.68 -14.86
CA THR A 92 -7.69 7.89 -15.11
C THR A 92 -7.76 7.08 -16.40
N VAL A 93 -6.72 7.20 -17.22
CA VAL A 93 -6.28 6.14 -18.12
C VAL A 93 -5.74 5.01 -17.23
N ASP A 94 -6.28 3.81 -17.35
CA ASP A 94 -5.93 2.61 -16.56
C ASP A 94 -4.39 2.36 -16.48
N GLU A 95 -3.62 2.80 -17.48
CA GLU A 95 -2.15 2.73 -17.46
C GLU A 95 -1.48 3.51 -16.31
N ARG A 96 -2.08 4.64 -15.87
CA ARG A 96 -1.46 5.52 -14.86
C ARG A 96 -1.37 4.86 -13.49
N ILE A 97 -2.39 4.09 -13.07
CA ILE A 97 -2.38 3.45 -11.76
C ILE A 97 -1.37 2.30 -11.71
N ASN A 98 -1.24 1.54 -12.80
CA ASN A 98 -0.29 0.44 -12.92
C ASN A 98 1.16 0.93 -12.84
N ASP A 99 1.50 2.02 -13.55
CA ASP A 99 2.81 2.66 -13.45
C ASP A 99 3.09 3.19 -12.02
N ILE A 100 2.11 3.86 -11.41
CA ILE A 100 2.26 4.38 -10.04
C ILE A 100 2.39 3.23 -9.03
N TRP A 101 1.71 2.10 -9.22
CA TRP A 101 1.86 0.91 -8.37
C TRP A 101 3.29 0.37 -8.44
N LYS A 102 3.84 0.14 -9.64
CA LYS A 102 5.22 -0.32 -9.82
C LYS A 102 6.23 0.65 -9.19
N LYS A 103 6.06 1.97 -9.42
CA LYS A 103 6.89 3.01 -8.79
C LYS A 103 6.74 3.07 -7.27
N THR A 104 5.56 2.80 -6.74
CA THR A 104 5.33 2.74 -5.28
C THR A 104 6.05 1.56 -4.66
N VAL A 105 5.97 0.37 -5.27
CA VAL A 105 6.72 -0.81 -4.83
C VAL A 105 8.23 -0.55 -4.89
N ALA A 106 8.72 0.03 -6.00
CA ALA A 106 10.12 0.43 -6.15
C ALA A 106 10.56 1.44 -5.06
N PHE A 107 9.71 2.43 -4.75
CA PHE A 107 9.97 3.39 -3.68
C PHE A 107 10.10 2.69 -2.32
N CYS A 108 9.20 1.77 -1.98
CA CYS A 108 9.25 1.01 -0.72
C CYS A 108 10.56 0.22 -0.57
N VAL A 109 10.96 -0.53 -1.60
CA VAL A 109 12.18 -1.36 -1.54
C VAL A 109 13.47 -0.57 -1.71
N SER A 110 13.40 0.68 -2.19
CA SER A 110 14.57 1.54 -2.33
C SER A 110 15.14 2.05 -1.01
N GLU A 111 14.37 1.92 0.08
CA GLU A 111 14.74 2.38 1.43
C GLU A 111 15.17 3.86 1.49
N GLN A 112 14.67 4.68 0.56
CA GLN A 112 14.90 6.14 0.55
C GLN A 112 14.12 6.85 1.68
N ALA A 113 13.12 6.18 2.24
CA ALA A 113 12.41 6.66 3.43
C ALA A 113 13.26 6.47 4.69
N PRO A 114 13.25 7.43 5.63
CA PRO A 114 14.04 7.34 6.85
C PRO A 114 13.67 6.12 7.71
N ASP A 115 14.67 5.57 8.41
CA ASP A 115 14.55 4.63 9.54
C ASP A 115 13.65 3.41 9.34
N LEU A 116 13.53 2.89 8.11
CA LEU A 116 12.70 1.71 7.77
C LEU A 116 11.25 1.86 8.30
N LEU A 117 10.73 3.09 8.27
CA LEU A 117 9.42 3.45 8.81
C LEU A 117 8.26 2.92 7.95
N ILE A 118 8.51 2.57 6.69
CA ILE A 118 7.52 1.96 5.81
C ILE A 118 7.31 0.50 6.22
N CYS A 119 6.05 0.13 6.46
CA CYS A 119 5.61 -1.24 6.68
C CYS A 119 5.36 -1.96 5.35
N GLY A 120 4.69 -1.28 4.42
CA GLY A 120 4.19 -1.87 3.19
C GLY A 120 3.36 -0.90 2.38
N CYS A 121 2.96 -1.35 1.19
CA CYS A 121 2.00 -0.65 0.35
C CYS A 121 0.86 -1.56 -0.11
N VAL A 122 -0.27 -0.94 -0.43
CA VAL A 122 -1.51 -1.62 -0.81
C VAL A 122 -2.07 -1.00 -2.08
N LEU A 123 -2.40 -1.83 -3.07
CA LEU A 123 -3.24 -1.49 -4.21
C LEU A 123 -4.67 -1.97 -3.92
N SER A 124 -5.64 -1.08 -4.07
CA SER A 124 -7.04 -1.32 -3.73
C SER A 124 -7.96 -0.94 -4.90
N PRO A 125 -8.24 -1.87 -5.83
CA PRO A 125 -9.18 -1.64 -6.92
C PRO A 125 -10.61 -1.51 -6.41
N ARG A 126 -11.34 -0.49 -6.84
CA ARG A 126 -12.72 -0.20 -6.42
C ARG A 126 -13.55 0.21 -7.64
N LYS A 127 -14.87 0.17 -7.44
CA LYS A 127 -15.82 0.50 -8.51
C LYS A 127 -15.69 1.92 -9.07
N PHE A 128 -15.31 2.88 -8.23
CA PHE A 128 -15.32 4.31 -8.59
C PHE A 128 -13.98 5.00 -8.38
N VAL A 129 -13.27 4.63 -7.31
CA VAL A 129 -12.03 5.30 -6.91
C VAL A 129 -11.03 4.25 -6.46
N ASP A 130 -10.08 3.92 -7.32
CA ASP A 130 -8.97 3.06 -6.96
C ASP A 130 -8.04 3.80 -6.00
N ARG A 131 -7.28 3.03 -5.22
CA ARG A 131 -6.37 3.60 -4.24
C ARG A 131 -5.05 2.86 -4.23
N ILE A 132 -3.98 3.63 -4.01
CA ILE A 132 -2.69 3.09 -3.59
C ILE A 132 -2.36 3.72 -2.24
N ALA A 133 -1.89 2.93 -1.28
CA ALA A 133 -1.54 3.43 0.04
C ALA A 133 -0.16 2.94 0.48
N ILE A 134 0.59 3.77 1.20
CA ILE A 134 1.79 3.36 1.96
C ILE A 134 1.45 3.39 3.44
N TRP A 135 1.74 2.30 4.15
CA TRP A 135 1.56 2.13 5.59
C TRP A 135 2.88 2.41 6.31
N THR A 136 2.81 3.10 7.44
CA THR A 136 3.97 3.50 8.23
C THR A 136 3.82 3.12 9.69
N LYS A 137 4.95 2.80 10.35
CA LYS A 137 4.98 2.40 11.76
C LYS A 137 4.66 3.52 12.74
N SER A 138 4.91 4.75 12.31
CA SER A 138 4.76 5.98 13.11
C SER A 138 3.72 6.92 12.48
N LYS A 139 3.42 7.98 13.24
CA LYS A 139 2.55 9.11 12.90
C LYS A 139 3.21 10.47 13.23
N GLY A 140 4.52 10.48 13.47
CA GLY A 140 5.29 11.69 13.77
C GLY A 140 5.57 12.54 12.52
N GLU A 141 6.25 13.67 12.70
CA GLU A 141 6.57 14.62 11.63
C GLU A 141 7.45 14.01 10.52
N GLU A 142 8.24 12.99 10.85
CA GLU A 142 9.07 12.23 9.89
C GLU A 142 8.23 11.59 8.77
N ILE A 143 6.95 11.32 9.03
CA ILE A 143 6.02 10.74 8.07
C ILE A 143 5.62 11.73 6.98
N GLU A 144 5.67 13.04 7.26
CA GLU A 144 5.42 14.08 6.25
C GLU A 144 6.45 14.03 5.12
N GLN A 145 7.72 13.81 5.48
CA GLN A 145 8.80 13.65 4.51
C GLN A 145 8.57 12.43 3.60
N ILE A 146 8.08 11.31 4.15
CA ILE A 146 7.74 10.11 3.37
C ILE A 146 6.68 10.44 2.33
N GLY A 147 5.62 11.16 2.71
CA GLY A 147 4.57 11.57 1.78
C GLY A 147 5.11 12.43 0.64
N ARG A 148 5.96 13.42 0.95
CA ARG A 148 6.59 14.30 -0.05
C ARG A 148 7.52 13.54 -1.00
N LEU A 149 8.35 12.64 -0.47
CA LEU A 149 9.27 11.83 -1.26
C LEU A 149 8.51 10.86 -2.16
N TRP A 150 7.51 10.17 -1.61
CA TRP A 150 6.68 9.24 -2.36
C TRP A 150 5.98 9.94 -3.52
N LYS A 151 5.27 11.05 -3.23
CA LYS A 151 4.57 11.87 -4.22
C LYS A 151 5.49 12.31 -5.37
N LYS A 152 6.70 12.79 -5.04
CA LYS A 152 7.73 13.15 -6.01
C LYS A 152 8.21 11.94 -6.82
N HIS A 153 8.44 10.80 -6.17
CA HIS A 153 8.93 9.59 -6.82
C HIS A 153 7.93 9.04 -7.86
N VAL A 154 6.63 9.06 -7.53
CA VAL A 154 5.59 8.56 -8.44
C VAL A 154 5.11 9.60 -9.46
N GLY A 155 5.54 10.87 -9.33
CA GLY A 155 5.10 11.95 -10.21
C GLY A 155 3.60 12.26 -10.06
N PHE A 156 3.11 12.29 -8.82
CA PHE A 156 1.71 12.58 -8.53
C PHE A 156 1.58 14.03 -8.06
N ASP A 157 0.79 14.86 -8.74
CA ASP A 157 0.74 16.30 -8.45
C ASP A 157 -0.32 16.67 -7.40
N ASP A 158 -1.41 15.90 -7.34
CA ASP A 158 -2.54 16.20 -6.46
C ASP A 158 -2.17 16.08 -4.97
N GLN A 159 -2.93 16.76 -4.14
CA GLN A 159 -2.74 16.70 -2.69
C GLN A 159 -3.07 15.31 -2.15
N ILE A 160 -2.21 14.79 -1.29
CA ILE A 160 -2.39 13.49 -0.64
C ILE A 160 -2.51 13.68 0.87
N GLY A 161 -3.20 12.76 1.55
CA GLY A 161 -3.49 12.86 2.98
C GLY A 161 -3.00 11.66 3.77
N PHE A 162 -2.53 11.91 5.00
CA PHE A 162 -2.13 10.86 5.94
C PHE A 162 -3.25 10.55 6.94
N LYS A 163 -3.65 9.28 7.01
CA LYS A 163 -4.78 8.79 7.82
C LYS A 163 -4.30 7.79 8.84
N LEU A 164 -4.63 8.00 10.11
CA LEU A 164 -4.41 6.97 11.14
C LEU A 164 -5.24 5.71 10.87
N HIS A 165 -4.66 4.56 11.22
CA HIS A 165 -5.38 3.29 11.17
C HIS A 165 -6.62 3.32 12.08
N GLU A 166 -6.51 3.88 13.30
CA GLU A 166 -7.62 4.01 14.24
C GLU A 166 -8.82 4.80 13.64
N ASN A 167 -8.55 5.89 12.92
CA ASN A 167 -9.59 6.70 12.28
C ASN A 167 -10.25 5.94 11.11
N SER A 168 -9.45 5.17 10.36
CA SER A 168 -9.94 4.34 9.25
C SER A 168 -10.90 3.24 9.73
N LEU A 169 -10.65 2.66 10.92
CA LEU A 169 -11.51 1.62 11.52
C LEU A 169 -12.88 2.13 11.94
N LYS A 170 -12.95 3.37 12.42
CA LYS A 170 -14.22 4.02 12.80
C LYS A 170 -15.08 4.41 11.57
N GLY A 171 -14.64 4.04 10.36
CA GLY A 171 -15.33 4.37 9.11
C GLY A 171 -15.30 5.86 8.77
N VAL A 172 -14.43 6.63 9.43
CA VAL A 172 -14.31 8.07 9.21
C VAL A 172 -13.67 8.31 7.85
N ARG A 173 -14.45 8.83 6.92
CA ARG A 173 -14.01 9.18 5.55
C ARG A 173 -13.67 10.66 5.41
N ASP A 174 -13.79 11.44 6.49
CA ASP A 174 -13.57 12.87 6.47
C ASP A 174 -12.09 13.20 6.25
N ARG A 175 -11.77 13.82 5.10
CA ARG A 175 -10.42 14.28 4.77
C ARG A 175 -9.93 15.35 5.76
N ASN A 176 -10.82 16.04 6.48
CA ASN A 176 -10.46 17.02 7.52
C ASN A 176 -9.78 16.38 8.74
N MET A 177 -9.81 15.05 8.85
CA MET A 177 -9.13 14.30 9.90
C MET A 177 -7.75 13.79 9.47
N ASP A 178 -7.29 14.14 8.26
CA ASP A 178 -5.93 13.85 7.81
C ASP A 178 -4.94 14.66 8.66
N ILE A 179 -3.96 13.97 9.26
CA ILE A 179 -2.99 14.61 10.17
C ILE A 179 -1.97 15.44 9.38
N PHE A 180 -1.61 14.98 8.18
CA PHE A 180 -0.71 15.66 7.27
C PHE A 180 -1.33 15.70 5.88
N ARG A 181 -1.02 16.75 5.13
CA ARG A 181 -1.35 16.87 3.71
C ARG A 181 -0.20 17.47 2.92
N VAL A 182 0.20 16.84 1.82
CA VAL A 182 1.37 17.21 1.00
C VAL A 182 1.10 17.14 -0.50
#